data_AF-A0A949FMZ0-F1
#
_entry.id   AF-A0A949FMZ0-F1
#
_cell.length_a   1.000
_cell.length_b   1.000
_cell.length_c   1.000
_cell.angle_alpha   90.00
_cell.angle_beta   90.00
_cell.angle_gamma   90.00
#
_symmetry.space_group_name_H-M   'P 1'
#
loop_
_entity.id
_entity.type
_entity.pdbx_description
1 polymer ?
#
loop_
_entity_poly.entity_id
_entity_poly.type
_entity_poly.pdbx_seq_one_letter_code
_entity_poly.pdbx_strand_id
1 'polypeptide(L)' 'MQILSLIRSRFSPVLSQWLSDPQSLQSALDRIVMSREVALADYQANVAMPLQKIVGKPPLEIARTIVDSVELSDLCC' A
#
# COMPACT_ATOMS: atom_id res chain seq x y z
N MET A 1 -9.66 -2.15 13.95
CA MET A 1 -10.71 -1.53 13.10
C MET A 1 -10.79 -2.30 11.79
N GLN A 2 -11.98 -2.81 11.44
CA GLN A 2 -12.19 -3.74 10.31
C GLN A 2 -11.80 -3.16 8.93
N ILE A 3 -11.88 -1.85 8.76
CA ILE A 3 -11.56 -1.18 7.49
C ILE A 3 -10.06 -1.18 7.17
N LEU A 4 -9.19 -1.01 8.18
CA LEU A 4 -7.73 -1.00 7.95
C LEU A 4 -7.23 -2.39 7.51
N SER A 5 -7.77 -3.46 8.11
CA SER A 5 -7.50 -4.83 7.67
C SER A 5 -7.98 -5.09 6.25
N LEU A 6 -9.13 -4.52 5.87
CA LEU A 6 -9.67 -4.64 4.52
C LEU A 6 -8.82 -3.87 3.49
N ILE A 7 -8.39 -2.63 3.80
CA ILE A 7 -7.45 -1.88 2.94
C ILE A 7 -6.17 -2.69 2.76
N ARG A 8 -5.59 -3.24 3.83
CA ARG A 8 -4.39 -4.08 3.75
C ARG A 8 -4.62 -5.32 2.87
N SER A 9 -5.77 -5.98 2.98
CA SER A 9 -6.06 -7.14 2.12
C SER A 9 -6.17 -6.76 0.64
N ARG A 10 -6.63 -5.55 0.31
CA ARG A 10 -6.65 -5.04 -1.08
C ARG A 10 -5.24 -4.76 -1.63
N PHE A 11 -4.32 -4.31 -0.79
CA PHE A 11 -2.93 -4.06 -1.18
C PHE A 11 -2.11 -5.35 -1.32
N SER A 12 -2.43 -6.39 -0.55
CA SER A 12 -1.70 -7.67 -0.52
C SER A 12 -1.42 -8.27 -1.91
N PRO A 13 -2.40 -8.47 -2.82
CA PRO A 13 -2.15 -9.06 -4.13
C PRO A 13 -1.30 -8.18 -5.06
N VAL A 14 -1.27 -6.86 -4.86
CA VAL A 14 -0.45 -5.95 -5.67
C VAL A 14 0.99 -5.97 -5.15
N LEU A 15 1.17 -5.90 -3.83
CA LEU A 15 2.50 -5.90 -3.21
C LEU A 15 3.22 -7.24 -3.32
N SER A 16 2.49 -8.35 -3.37
CA SER A 16 3.07 -9.70 -3.52
C SER A 16 3.75 -9.91 -4.88
N GLN A 17 3.45 -9.08 -5.89
CA GLN A 17 4.14 -9.11 -7.19
C GLN A 17 5.62 -8.72 -7.09
N TRP A 18 5.98 -7.91 -6.08
CA TRP A 18 7.37 -7.51 -5.83
C TRP A 18 7.96 -8.12 -4.55
N LEU A 19 7.11 -8.52 -3.61
CA LEU A 19 7.49 -9.06 -2.31
C LEU A 19 7.01 -10.51 -2.18
N SER A 20 7.83 -11.45 -2.64
CA SER A 20 7.53 -12.89 -2.55
C SER A 20 7.75 -13.47 -1.15
N ASP A 21 8.59 -12.82 -0.33
CA ASP A 21 8.82 -13.20 1.06
C ASP A 21 7.65 -12.74 1.96
N PRO A 22 7.00 -13.65 2.72
CA PRO A 22 5.85 -13.31 3.56
C PRO A 22 6.16 -12.25 4.63
N GLN A 23 7.36 -12.24 5.19
CA GLN A 23 7.74 -11.28 6.23
C GLN A 23 7.91 -9.87 5.64
N SER A 24 8.50 -9.76 4.46
CA SER A 24 8.65 -8.51 3.72
C SER A 24 7.30 -7.96 3.27
N LEU A 25 6.40 -8.82 2.78
CA LEU A 25 5.03 -8.45 2.43
C LEU A 25 4.27 -7.92 3.65
N GLN A 26 4.33 -8.64 4.77
CA GLN A 26 3.68 -8.21 6.01
C GLN A 26 4.23 -6.87 6.50
N SER A 27 5.55 -6.67 6.45
CA SER A 27 6.19 -5.40 6.80
C SER A 27 5.71 -4.24 5.92
N ALA A 28 5.48 -4.49 4.62
CA ALA A 28 4.91 -3.49 3.73
C ALA A 28 3.44 -3.18 4.06
N LEU A 29 2.63 -4.21 4.35
CA LEU A 29 1.23 -4.04 4.76
C LEU A 29 1.11 -3.29 6.10
N ASP A 30 2.04 -3.49 7.03
CA ASP A 30 2.04 -2.80 8.32
C ASP A 30 2.33 -1.30 8.21
N ARG A 31 2.88 -0.84 7.07
CA ARG A 31 3.06 0.59 6.75
C ARG A 31 1.78 1.26 6.26
N ILE A 32 0.70 0.50 6.06
CA ILE A 32 -0.64 1.01 5.82
C ILE A 32 -1.27 1.28 7.17
N VAL A 33 -1.44 2.56 7.48
CA VAL A 33 -1.85 3.07 8.80
C VAL A 33 -2.85 4.20 8.64
N MET A 34 -3.53 4.55 9.74
CA MET A 34 -4.30 5.79 9.79
C MET A 34 -3.37 6.99 9.54
N SER A 35 -3.87 7.97 8.80
CA SER A 35 -3.14 9.21 8.58
C SER A 35 -2.96 9.96 9.90
N ARG A 36 -1.81 10.62 10.05
CA ARG A 36 -1.58 11.55 11.16
C ARG A 36 -2.14 12.94 10.85
N GLU A 37 -2.29 13.25 9.57
CA GLU A 37 -2.83 14.51 9.06
C GLU A 37 -4.19 14.22 8.44
N VAL A 38 -5.22 14.25 9.28
CA VAL A 38 -6.61 13.91 8.87
C VAL A 38 -7.13 14.87 7.80
N ALA A 39 -6.59 16.08 7.71
CA ALA A 39 -6.92 17.04 6.66
C ALA A 39 -6.47 16.60 5.25
N LEU A 40 -5.51 15.67 5.14
CA LEU A 40 -4.96 15.22 3.87
C LEU A 40 -5.50 13.86 3.44
N ALA A 41 -5.78 12.95 4.38
CA ALA A 41 -6.34 11.63 4.13
C ALA A 41 -6.80 10.97 5.43
N ASP A 42 -7.67 9.97 5.35
CA ASP A 42 -8.02 9.09 6.47
C ASP A 42 -6.93 8.02 6.72
N TYR A 43 -6.33 7.52 5.64
CA TYR A 43 -5.33 6.45 5.66
C TYR A 43 -4.16 6.80 4.75
N GLN A 44 -2.98 6.26 5.08
CA GLN A 44 -1.76 6.44 4.29
C GLN A 44 -0.98 5.14 4.17
N ALA A 45 -0.27 4.98 3.05
CA ALA A 45 0.56 3.81 2.76
C ALA A 45 1.97 4.24 2.37
N ASN A 46 2.91 4.17 3.31
CA ASN A 46 4.31 4.59 3.09
C ASN A 46 5.19 3.45 2.56
N VAL A 47 4.77 2.86 1.44
CA VAL A 47 5.35 1.64 0.85
C VAL A 47 6.24 1.89 -0.37
N ALA A 48 6.09 3.01 -1.08
CA ALA A 48 6.80 3.23 -2.35
C ALA A 48 8.32 3.44 -2.17
N MET A 49 8.74 4.21 -1.16
CA MET A 49 10.17 4.44 -0.88
C MET A 49 10.96 3.14 -0.60
N PRO A 50 10.52 2.22 0.29
CA PRO A 50 11.26 0.98 0.52
C PRO A 50 11.25 0.06 -0.71
N LEU A 51 10.22 0.11 -1.55
CA LEU A 51 10.13 -0.68 -2.78
C LEU A 51 11.05 -0.20 -3.90
N GLN A 52 11.56 1.03 -3.85
CA GLN A 52 12.45 1.58 -4.89
C GLN A 52 13.64 0.66 -5.19
N LYS A 53 14.26 0.08 -4.14
CA LYS A 53 15.41 -0.82 -4.30
C LYS A 53 15.07 -2.16 -4.93
N ILE A 54 13.80 -2.56 -4.87
CA ILE A 54 13.30 -3.85 -5.35
C ILE A 54 12.81 -3.70 -6.79
N VAL A 55 12.02 -2.66 -7.04
CA VAL A 55 11.38 -2.41 -8.34
C VAL A 55 12.31 -1.67 -9.31
N GLY A 56 13.31 -0.95 -8.81
CA GLY A 56 14.26 -0.17 -9.63
C GLY A 56 13.66 1.06 -10.31
N LYS A 57 12.48 1.52 -9.86
CA LYS A 57 11.75 2.68 -10.40
C LYS A 57 11.65 3.83 -9.39
N PRO A 58 11.42 5.08 -9.84
CA PRO A 58 11.15 6.19 -8.94
C PRO A 58 9.96 5.93 -8.00
N PRO A 59 9.99 6.38 -6.73
CA PRO A 59 8.91 6.14 -5.78
C PRO A 59 7.54 6.64 -6.27
N LEU A 60 7.51 7.74 -7.01
CA LEU A 60 6.26 8.28 -7.57
C LEU A 60 5.62 7.33 -8.59
N GLU A 61 6.42 6.72 -9.47
CA GLU A 61 5.94 5.74 -10.45
C GLU A 61 5.46 4.45 -9.77
N ILE A 62 6.16 4.02 -8.71
CA ILE A 62 5.75 2.86 -7.91
C ILE A 62 4.41 3.14 -7.22
N ALA A 63 4.28 4.30 -6.56
CA ALA A 63 3.04 4.71 -5.92
C ALA A 63 1.88 4.77 -6.92
N ARG A 64 2.13 5.33 -8.12
CA ARG A 64 1.15 5.38 -9.19
C ARG A 64 0.71 3.99 -9.64
N THR A 65 1.66 3.09 -9.89
CA THR A 65 1.38 1.71 -10.28
C THR A 65 0.54 0.99 -9.23
N ILE A 66 0.82 1.20 -7.94
CA ILE A 66 0.03 0.63 -6.85
C ILE A 66 -1.39 1.18 -6.89
N VAL A 67 -1.57 2.50 -6.92
CA VAL A 67 -2.91 3.12 -6.93
C VAL A 67 -3.73 2.70 -8.15
N ASP A 68 -3.11 2.59 -9.32
CA ASP A 68 -3.79 2.16 -10.55
C ASP A 68 -4.15 0.65 -10.52
N SER A 69 -3.54 -0.15 -9.63
CA SER A 69 -3.76 -1.61 -9.55
C SER A 69 -4.61 -2.05 -8.37
N VAL A 70 -4.65 -1.28 -7.28
CA VAL A 70 -5.40 -1.65 -6.07
C VAL A 70 -6.89 -1.31 -6.28
N GLU A 71 -7.73 -2.33 -6.16
CA GLU A 71 -9.19 -2.17 -6.25
C GLU A 71 -9.77 -1.68 -4.91
N LEU A 72 -10.29 -0.44 -4.93
CA LEU A 72 -10.89 0.23 -3.78
C LEU A 72 -12.29 0.79 -4.07
N SER A 73 -12.85 0.56 -5.26
CA SER A 73 -14.11 1.20 -5.70
C SER A 73 -15.32 0.89 -4.81
N ASP A 74 -15.30 -0.23 -4.09
CA ASP A 74 -16.35 -0.64 -3.15
C ASP A 74 -16.18 -0.06 -1.74
N LEU A 75 -15.05 0.61 -1.46
CA LEU A 75 -14.71 1.14 -0.13
C LEU A 75 -14.87 2.67 -0.04
N CYS A 76 -14.81 3.37 -1.16
CA CYS A 76 -14.90 4.83 -1.24
C CYS A 76 -16.28 5.22 -1.79
N CYS A 77 -17.27 5.35 -0.91
CA CYS A 77 -18.61 5.84 -1.23
C CYS A 77 -18.81 7.33 -0.91
#